data_AF-A0A923SDN7-F1
#
_entry.id   AF-A0A923SDN7-F1
#
_cell.length_a   1.000
_cell.length_b   1.000
_cell.length_c   1.000
_cell.angle_alpha   90.00
_cell.angle_beta   90.00
_cell.angle_gamma   90.00
#
_symmetry.space_group_name_H-M   'P 1'
#
loop_
_entity.id
_entity.type
_entity.pdbx_description
1 polymer ?
#
loop_
_entity_poly.entity_id
_entity_poly.type
_entity_poly.pdbx_seq_one_letter_code
_entity_poly.pdbx_strand_id
1 'polypeptide(L)' 'MSLGAAKLIRDRVAELPQEGPVPSPCICVCTMDQRTGLCIGCYRTLDEIAAWSGMDDARKRDVWRLLAERVGPE' A
#
# COMPACT_ATOMS: atom_id res chain seq x y z
N MET A 1 -9.88 16.20 -9.99
CA MET A 1 -10.47 14.95 -9.47
C MET A 1 -9.38 13.89 -9.25
N SER A 2 -8.41 14.14 -8.36
CA SER A 2 -7.25 13.24 -8.12
C SER A 2 -7.07 12.83 -6.66
N LEU A 3 -8.14 12.94 -5.85
CA LEU A 3 -8.13 12.63 -4.40
C LEU A 3 -8.22 11.12 -4.09
N GLY A 4 -8.10 10.24 -5.09
CA GLY A 4 -8.51 8.83 -4.97
C GLY A 4 -7.55 7.95 -4.19
N ALA A 5 -6.32 7.77 -4.70
CA ALA A 5 -5.45 6.69 -4.23
C ALA A 5 -4.91 6.90 -2.80
N ALA A 6 -4.39 8.09 -2.49
CA ALA A 6 -3.87 8.41 -1.15
C ALA A 6 -4.94 8.30 -0.06
N LYS A 7 -6.16 8.83 -0.31
CA LYS A 7 -7.29 8.71 0.60
C LYS A 7 -7.68 7.24 0.80
N LEU A 8 -7.77 6.47 -0.27
CA LEU A 8 -8.19 5.06 -0.23
C LEU A 8 -7.18 4.19 0.54
N ILE A 9 -5.89 4.47 0.45
CA ILE A 9 -4.87 3.83 1.28
C ILE A 9 -5.04 4.19 2.75
N ARG A 10 -5.20 5.48 3.09
CA ARG A 10 -5.42 5.90 4.50
C ARG A 10 -6.65 5.24 5.10
N ASP A 11 -7.76 5.25 4.38
CA ASP A 11 -9.02 4.65 4.84
C ASP A 11 -8.83 3.14 5.09
N ARG A 12 -8.17 2.42 4.17
CA ARG A 12 -7.93 0.98 4.32
C ARG A 12 -6.97 0.62 5.45
N VAL A 13 -5.97 1.45 5.75
CA VAL A 13 -5.04 1.21 6.88
C VAL A 13 -5.80 1.15 8.20
N ALA A 14 -6.80 2.00 8.39
CA ALA A 14 -7.63 2.03 9.60
C ALA A 14 -8.50 0.76 9.76
N GLU A 15 -8.81 0.07 8.67
CA GLU A 15 -9.71 -1.08 8.62
C GLU A 15 -8.98 -2.44 8.56
N LEU A 16 -7.65 -2.46 8.74
CA LEU A 16 -6.89 -3.71 8.62
C LEU A 16 -7.22 -4.71 9.74
N PRO A 17 -7.40 -6.00 9.38
CA PRO A 17 -7.67 -7.04 10.37
C PRO A 17 -6.45 -7.27 11.27
N GLN A 18 -6.68 -7.33 12.57
CA GLN A 18 -5.63 -7.58 13.58
C GLN A 18 -5.14 -9.04 13.54
N GLU A 19 -6.00 -9.96 13.15
CA GLU A 19 -5.72 -11.38 12.99
C GLU A 19 -6.17 -11.89 11.61
N GLY A 20 -5.48 -12.90 11.08
CA GLY A 20 -5.80 -13.48 9.78
C GLY A 20 -5.24 -12.73 8.57
N PRO A 21 -5.69 -13.10 7.35
CA PRO A 21 -5.09 -12.68 6.09
C PRO A 21 -5.18 -11.17 5.87
N VAL A 22 -4.05 -10.57 5.49
CA VAL A 22 -3.98 -9.13 5.20
C VAL A 22 -4.24 -8.86 3.71
N PRO A 23 -5.24 -8.03 3.36
CA PRO A 23 -5.58 -7.75 1.96
C PRO A 23 -4.49 -6.93 1.28
N SER A 24 -4.38 -7.10 -0.05
CA SER A 24 -3.45 -6.33 -0.88
C SER A 24 -3.91 -4.87 -1.02
N PRO A 25 -2.99 -3.89 -0.93
CA PRO A 25 -3.29 -2.47 -1.19
C PRO A 25 -3.48 -2.16 -2.69
N CYS A 26 -3.31 -3.15 -3.58
CA CYS A 26 -3.43 -2.95 -5.02
C CYS A 26 -4.85 -2.52 -5.42
N ILE A 27 -4.92 -1.50 -6.28
CA ILE A 27 -6.17 -1.02 -6.91
C ILE A 27 -6.17 -1.28 -8.43
N CYS A 28 -5.37 -2.24 -8.89
CA CYS A 28 -5.17 -2.58 -10.30
C CYS A 28 -4.62 -1.43 -11.17
N VAL A 29 -3.99 -0.45 -10.54
CA VAL A 29 -3.16 0.55 -11.21
C VAL A 29 -1.71 0.13 -11.02
N CYS A 30 -1.01 -0.14 -12.12
CA CYS A 30 0.39 -0.56 -12.11
C CYS A 30 1.24 0.44 -12.90
N THR A 31 1.41 1.63 -12.34
CA THR A 31 2.25 2.68 -12.93
C THR A 31 3.23 3.14 -11.86
N MET A 32 4.52 3.02 -12.14
CA MET A 32 5.58 3.46 -11.24
C MET A 32 5.89 4.93 -11.46
N ASP A 33 5.91 5.71 -10.39
CA ASP A 33 6.47 7.06 -10.41
C ASP A 33 8.00 6.97 -10.40
N GLN A 34 8.62 7.46 -11.47
CA GLN A 34 10.08 7.36 -11.67
C GLN A 34 10.87 8.22 -10.68
N ARG A 35 10.24 9.23 -10.05
CA ARG A 35 10.91 10.14 -9.12
C ARG A 35 11.00 9.53 -7.72
N THR A 36 9.95 8.86 -7.28
CA THR A 36 9.82 8.27 -5.94
C THR A 36 10.13 6.78 -5.92
N GLY A 37 10.04 6.09 -7.07
CA GLY A 37 10.16 4.64 -7.14
C GLY A 37 8.94 3.90 -6.59
N LEU A 38 7.82 4.59 -6.40
CA LEU A 38 6.58 4.04 -5.83
C LEU A 38 5.51 3.87 -6.90
N CYS A 39 4.67 2.85 -6.75
CA CYS A 39 3.47 2.70 -7.57
C CYS A 39 2.46 3.80 -7.23
N ILE A 40 1.98 4.57 -8.21
CA ILE A 40 1.05 5.69 -7.97
C ILE A 40 -0.33 5.23 -7.44
N GLY A 41 -0.66 3.95 -7.59
CA GLY A 41 -1.94 3.39 -7.14
C GLY A 41 -1.90 2.82 -5.72
N CYS A 42 -0.83 2.09 -5.38
CA CYS A 42 -0.73 1.40 -4.09
C CYS A 42 0.46 1.82 -3.23
N TYR A 43 1.29 2.75 -3.72
CA TYR A 43 2.43 3.35 -3.01
C TYR A 43 3.51 2.36 -2.53
N ARG A 44 3.46 1.12 -3.04
CA ARG A 44 4.49 0.10 -2.83
C ARG A 44 5.65 0.27 -3.83
N THR A 45 6.83 -0.17 -3.43
CA THR A 45 7.97 -0.38 -4.32
C THR A 45 7.78 -1.64 -5.18
N LEU A 46 8.59 -1.80 -6.22
CA LEU A 46 8.58 -3.04 -7.03
C LEU A 46 8.95 -4.28 -6.20
N ASP A 47 9.87 -4.15 -5.26
CA ASP A 47 10.30 -5.25 -4.38
C ASP A 47 9.15 -5.72 -3.47
N GLU A 48 8.44 -4.77 -2.85
CA GLU A 48 7.25 -5.07 -2.03
C GLU A 48 6.12 -5.69 -2.85
N ILE A 49 5.96 -5.28 -4.12
CA ILE A 49 4.99 -5.88 -5.04
C ILE A 49 5.37 -7.33 -5.34
N ALA A 50 6.63 -7.60 -5.65
CA ALA A 50 7.13 -8.94 -6.00
C ALA A 50 7.09 -9.90 -4.80
N ALA A 51 7.42 -9.42 -3.60
CA ALA A 51 7.49 -10.25 -2.40
C ALA A 51 6.12 -10.50 -1.73
N TRP A 52 5.07 -9.73 -2.09
CA TRP A 52 3.78 -9.70 -1.36
C TRP A 52 3.16 -11.08 -1.10
N SER A 53 3.10 -11.96 -2.11
CA SER A 53 2.48 -13.28 -1.98
C SER A 53 3.23 -14.21 -1.03
N GLY A 54 4.54 -13.99 -0.83
CA GLY A 54 5.38 -14.75 0.09
C GLY A 54 5.53 -14.12 1.47
N MET A 55 5.00 -12.92 1.71
CA MET A 55 5.05 -12.28 3.03
C MET A 55 4.02 -12.90 3.99
N ASP A 56 4.43 -13.05 5.24
CA ASP A 56 3.50 -13.33 6.35
C ASP A 56 2.63 -12.10 6.67
N ASP A 57 1.55 -12.33 7.41
CA ASP A 57 0.57 -11.28 7.72
C ASP A 57 1.14 -10.19 8.64
N ALA A 58 2.17 -10.46 9.45
CA ALA A 58 2.79 -9.41 10.25
C ALA A 58 3.56 -8.44 9.35
N ARG A 59 4.39 -8.96 8.43
CA ARG A 59 5.10 -8.15 7.43
C ARG A 59 4.16 -7.36 6.52
N LYS A 60 3.04 -7.97 6.10
CA LYS A 60 2.03 -7.26 5.30
C LYS A 60 1.44 -6.06 6.05
N ARG A 61 1.19 -6.17 7.37
CA ARG A 61 0.74 -5.04 8.20
C ARG A 61 1.81 -3.96 8.31
N ASP A 62 3.07 -4.32 8.43
CA ASP A 62 4.17 -3.34 8.43
C ASP A 62 4.25 -2.58 7.11
N VAL A 63 4.11 -3.28 5.97
CA VAL A 63 4.00 -2.61 4.66
C VAL A 63 2.86 -1.60 4.67
N TRP A 64 1.67 -1.97 5.13
CA TRP A 64 0.54 -1.04 5.21
C TRP A 64 0.81 0.19 6.08
N ARG A 65 1.52 0.05 7.22
CA ARG A 65 1.93 1.20 8.05
C ARG A 65 2.86 2.13 7.27
N LEU A 66 3.86 1.57 6.57
CA LEU A 66 4.75 2.34 5.70
C LEU A 66 3.98 3.06 4.59
N LEU A 67 2.95 2.43 4.01
CA LEU A 67 2.11 3.07 3.01
C LEU A 67 1.37 4.29 3.56
N ALA A 68 0.88 4.22 4.80
CA ALA A 68 0.24 5.35 5.47
C ALA A 68 1.20 6.54 5.66
N GLU A 69 2.46 6.26 5.99
CA GLU A 69 3.50 7.28 6.13
C GLU A 69 3.86 7.90 4.77
N ARG A 70 3.92 7.09 3.71
CA ARG A 70 4.25 7.55 2.34
C ARG A 70 3.22 8.47 1.72
N VAL A 71 1.93 8.25 2.02
CA VAL A 71 0.85 9.10 1.48
C VAL A 71 0.73 10.45 2.19
N GLY A 72 1.37 10.62 3.35
CA GLY A 72 1.44 11.87 4.11
C GLY A 72 0.12 12.34 4.73
N PRO A 73 0.16 13.32 5.65
CA PRO A 73 -1.01 14.13 6.00
C PRO A 73 -1.34 15.08 4.83
N GLU A 74 -2.62 15.32 4.58
CA GLU A 74 -3.10 16.19 3.48
C GLU A 74 -2.52 17.61 3.47
#